data_AF-A0A524B0I0-F1
#
_entry.id   AF-A0A524B0I0-F1
#
_cell.length_a   1.000
_cell.length_b   1.000
_cell.length_c   1.000
_cell.angle_alpha   90.00
_cell.angle_beta   90.00
_cell.angle_gamma   90.00
#
_symmetry.space_group_name_H-M   'P 1'
#
loop_
_entity.id
_entity.type
_entity.pdbx_description
1 polymer ?
#
loop_
_entity_poly.entity_id
_entity_poly.type
_entity_poly.pdbx_seq_one_letter_code
_entity_poly.pdbx_strand_id
1 'polypeptide(L)' 'MLDFIDRHDLSFANIEDSDGQVFGEYGVPYQPAWVFLAADGTLTRVQGALDGNRLAEYIAEII' A
#
# COMPACT_ATOMS: atom_id res chain seq x y z
N MET A 1 10.83 -13.01 0.30
CA MET A 1 9.70 -12.38 1.00
C MET A 1 9.75 -12.61 2.51
N LEU A 2 9.76 -13.87 2.98
CA LEU A 2 9.71 -14.19 4.42
C LEU A 2 10.84 -13.54 5.24
N ASP A 3 12.08 -13.59 4.77
CA ASP A 3 13.21 -12.93 5.46
C ASP A 3 13.06 -11.41 5.57
N PHE A 4 12.35 -10.77 4.65
CA PHE A 4 12.10 -9.33 4.70
C PHE A 4 11.04 -9.00 5.76
N ILE A 5 9.98 -9.80 5.81
CA ILE A 5 8.92 -9.71 6.83
C ILE A 5 9.53 -9.86 8.23
N ASP A 6 10.34 -10.89 8.44
CA ASP A 6 10.99 -11.17 9.72
C ASP A 6 11.96 -10.04 10.13
N ARG A 7 12.83 -9.60 9.21
CA ARG A 7 13.80 -8.53 9.47
C ARG A 7 13.16 -7.19 9.86
N HIS A 8 11.98 -6.89 9.31
CA HIS A 8 11.28 -5.62 9.52
C HIS A 8 10.08 -5.73 10.47
N ASP A 9 9.88 -6.88 11.11
CA ASP A 9 8.80 -7.15 12.06
C ASP A 9 7.41 -6.76 11.51
N LEU A 10 7.14 -7.11 10.24
CA LEU A 10 5.86 -6.77 9.62
C LEU A 10 4.76 -7.70 10.15
N SER A 11 3.87 -7.14 10.99
CA SER A 11 2.80 -7.88 11.65
C SER A 11 1.45 -7.86 10.92
N PHE A 12 1.41 -7.36 9.69
CA PHE A 12 0.20 -7.28 8.85
C PHE A 12 0.28 -8.25 7.67
N ALA A 13 -0.85 -8.42 6.95
CA ALA A 13 -0.92 -9.30 5.80
C ALA A 13 0.04 -8.85 4.68
N ASN A 14 0.91 -9.76 4.26
CA ASN A 14 1.82 -9.58 3.14
C ASN A 14 1.47 -10.62 2.06
N ILE A 15 1.56 -10.23 0.80
CA ILE A 15 1.26 -11.10 -0.34
C ILE A 15 2.46 -11.12 -1.30
N GLU A 16 2.67 -12.25 -1.96
CA GLU A 16 3.64 -12.39 -3.04
C GLU A 16 2.94 -12.15 -4.39
N ASP A 17 3.11 -10.94 -4.95
CA ASP A 17 2.51 -10.53 -6.23
C ASP A 17 3.53 -10.65 -7.38
N SER A 18 4.13 -11.83 -7.57
CA SER A 18 5.19 -12.05 -8.57
C SER A 18 4.75 -11.75 -10.01
N ASP A 19 3.48 -11.99 -10.32
CA ASP A 19 2.88 -11.72 -11.63
C ASP A 19 2.37 -10.27 -11.78
N GLY A 20 2.42 -9.48 -10.70
CA GLY A 20 1.99 -8.08 -10.69
C GLY A 20 0.47 -7.87 -10.88
N GLN A 21 -0.35 -8.87 -10.58
CA GLN A 21 -1.79 -8.80 -10.79
C GLN A 21 -2.43 -7.78 -9.85
N VAL A 22 -2.01 -7.73 -8.59
CA VAL A 22 -2.52 -6.74 -7.62
C VAL A 22 -2.05 -5.35 -7.99
N PHE A 23 -0.78 -5.19 -8.37
CA PHE A 23 -0.28 -3.91 -8.89
C PHE A 23 -1.06 -3.43 -10.12
N GLY A 24 -1.36 -4.33 -11.05
CA GLY A 24 -2.16 -4.05 -12.24
C GLY A 24 -3.58 -3.59 -11.92
N GLU A 25 -4.28 -4.32 -11.06
CA GLU A 25 -5.66 -4.01 -10.63
C GLU A 25 -5.75 -2.62 -9.99
N TYR A 26 -4.78 -2.29 -9.13
CA TYR A 26 -4.74 -0.99 -8.46
C TYR A 26 -4.00 0.09 -9.25
N GLY A 27 -3.51 -0.18 -10.47
CA GLY A 27 -2.82 0.80 -11.30
C GLY A 27 -1.54 1.36 -10.68
N VAL A 28 -0.77 0.52 -9.98
CA VAL A 28 0.52 0.86 -9.36
C VAL A 28 1.64 0.58 -10.36
N PRO A 29 2.32 1.61 -10.91
CA PRO A 29 3.31 1.41 -11.97
C PRO A 29 4.69 0.98 -11.46
N TYR A 30 5.02 1.30 -10.21
CA TYR A 30 6.27 0.95 -9.55
C TYR A 30 6.17 1.19 -8.03
N GLN A 31 7.06 0.56 -7.27
CA GLN A 31 7.21 0.75 -5.83
C GLN A 31 8.35 1.74 -5.49
N PRO A 32 8.33 2.40 -4.32
CA PRO A 32 7.27 2.38 -3.31
C PRO A 32 6.02 3.13 -3.76
N ALA A 33 4.85 2.64 -3.36
CA ALA A 33 3.56 3.25 -3.63
C ALA A 33 2.54 2.85 -2.54
N TRP A 34 1.49 3.65 -2.42
CA TRP A 34 0.38 3.44 -1.50
C TRP A 34 -0.94 3.58 -2.24
N VAL A 35 -1.91 2.76 -1.86
CA VAL A 35 -3.28 2.82 -2.36
C VAL A 35 -4.20 2.86 -1.15
N PHE A 36 -5.01 3.92 -1.06
CA PHE A 36 -6.04 4.09 -0.04
C PHE A 36 -7.39 3.82 -0.69
N LEU A 37 -8.09 2.82 -0.19
CA LEU A 37 -9.42 2.40 -0.65
C LEU A 37 -10.44 2.75 0.44
N ALA A 38 -11.32 3.70 0.15
CA ALA A 38 -12.43 4.06 1.03
C ALA A 38 -13.58 3.04 0.95
N ALA A 39 -14.47 3.06 1.95
CA ALA A 39 -15.60 2.14 2.05
C ALA A 39 -16.60 2.25 0.87
N ASP A 40 -16.64 3.40 0.18
CA ASP A 40 -17.47 3.65 -0.99
C ASP A 40 -16.84 3.16 -2.31
N GLY A 41 -15.61 2.62 -2.26
CA GLY A 41 -14.86 2.17 -3.42
C GLY A 41 -13.93 3.22 -4.03
N THR A 42 -13.87 4.44 -3.48
CA THR A 42 -12.97 5.49 -3.94
C THR A 42 -11.51 5.10 -3.71
N LEU A 43 -10.67 5.29 -4.75
CA LEU A 43 -9.25 4.95 -4.72
C LEU A 43 -8.37 6.19 -4.84
N THR A 44 -7.52 6.41 -3.83
CA THR A 44 -6.44 7.40 -3.85
C THR A 44 -5.09 6.70 -3.96
N ARG A 45 -4.26 7.14 -4.91
CA ARG A 45 -2.94 6.55 -5.17
C ARG A 45 -1.85 7.56 -4.86
N VAL A 46 -0.81 7.11 -4.17
CA VAL A 46 0.36 7.94 -3.84
C VAL A 46 1.62 7.22 -4.27
N GLN A 47 2.41 7.85 -5.14
CA GLN A 47 3.71 7.32 -5.57
C GLN A 47 4.81 7.81 -4.64
N GLY A 48 5.79 6.95 -4.38
CA GLY A 48 6.93 7.25 -3.52
C GLY A 48 6.74 6.83 -2.07
N ALA A 49 7.76 7.14 -1.26
CA ALA A 49 7.71 6.95 0.17
C ALA A 49 6.74 7.96 0.81
N LEU A 50 6.11 7.56 1.92
CA LEU A 50 5.15 8.36 2.65
C LEU A 50 5.64 8.51 4.09
N ASP A 51 5.63 9.73 4.61
CA ASP A 51 5.90 9.98 6.02
C ASP A 51 4.65 9.78 6.88
N GLY A 52 4.85 9.75 8.20
CA GLY A 52 3.78 9.49 9.16
C GLY A 52 2.66 10.55 9.17
N ASN A 53 2.98 11.82 8.89
CA ASN A 53 1.98 12.89 8.89
C ASN A 53 1.05 12.73 7.68
N ARG A 54 1.63 12.52 6.50
CA ARG A 54 0.85 12.31 5.28
C ARG A 54 0.07 10.99 5.32
N LEU A 55 0.63 9.94 5.92
CA LEU A 55 -0.11 8.70 6.15
C LEU A 55 -1.36 8.94 7.01
N ALA A 56 -1.24 9.70 8.09
CA ALA A 56 -2.36 10.03 8.96
C ALA A 56 -3.43 10.86 8.23
N GLU A 57 -3.03 11.81 7.39
CA GLU A 57 -3.94 12.60 6.54
C GLU A 57 -4.77 11.70 5.61
N TYR A 58 -4.13 10.80 4.85
CA TYR A 58 -4.85 9.91 3.94
C TYR A 58 -5.73 8.89 4.66
N ILE A 59 -5.36 8.43 5.86
CA ILE A 59 -6.22 7.56 6.67
C ILE A 59 -7.48 8.33 7.12
N ALA A 60 -7.35 9.60 7.51
CA ALA A 60 -8.48 10.41 7.93
C ALA A 60 -9.48 10.69 6.79
N GLU A 61 -9.04 10.64 5.53
CA GLU A 61 -9.89 10.84 4.36
C GLU A 61 -10.76 9.62 3.99
N ILE A 62 -10.41 8.42 4.48
CA ILE A 62 -11.11 7.16 4.11
C ILE A 62 -12.03 6.62 5.21
N ILE A 63 -12.13 7.30 6.35
CA ILE A 63 -12.98 6.94 7.51
C ILE A 63 -14.28 7.73 7.49
#